data_AF-A0A5N5LQV1-F1
#
_entry.id   AF-A0A5N5LQV1-F1
#
_cell.length_a   1.000
_cell.length_b   1.000
_cell.length_c   1.000
_cell.angle_alpha   90.00
_cell.angle_beta   90.00
_cell.angle_gamma   90.00
#
_symmetry.space_group_name_H-M   'P 1'
#
loop_
_entity.id
_entity.type
_entity.pdbx_description
1 polymer ?
#
loop_
_entity_poly.entity_id
_entity_poly.type
_entity_poly.pdbx_seq_one_letter_code
_entity_poly.pdbx_strand_id
1 'polypeptide(L)' 'MSPEALHMTSIPDFLILPSDMKYFIKVNIKPRQGQRKIICINPGRLAKGEGGGTFAELKYHGSADKMNACIIRSI' A
#
# COMPACT_ATOMS: atom_id res chain seq x y z
N MET A 1 14.93 -14.27 -11.98
CA MET A 1 13.69 -13.47 -12.12
C MET A 1 13.81 -12.68 -13.42
N SER A 2 12.74 -12.61 -14.21
CA SER A 2 12.73 -11.80 -15.44
C SER A 2 12.64 -10.31 -15.05
N PRO A 3 13.55 -9.44 -15.53
CA PRO A 3 13.52 -7.99 -15.25
C PRO A 3 12.19 -7.32 -15.65
N GLU A 4 11.53 -7.88 -16.65
CA GLU A 4 10.26 -7.39 -17.21
C GLU A 4 9.11 -7.51 -16.20
N ALA A 5 9.18 -8.43 -15.24
CA ALA A 5 8.15 -8.62 -14.22
C ALA A 5 7.97 -7.41 -13.27
N LEU A 6 8.98 -6.53 -13.19
CA LEU A 6 8.94 -5.30 -12.38
C LEU A 6 8.55 -4.07 -13.20
N HIS A 7 8.41 -4.21 -14.52
CA HIS A 7 8.07 -3.10 -15.39
C HIS A 7 6.56 -2.81 -15.35
N MET A 8 6.18 -1.72 -14.69
CA MET A 8 4.80 -1.25 -14.66
C MET A 8 4.53 -0.34 -15.86
N THR A 9 3.60 -0.75 -16.73
CA THR A 9 3.18 0.04 -17.91
C THR A 9 2.26 1.21 -17.55
N SER A 10 1.67 1.19 -16.35
CA SER A 10 0.89 2.30 -15.81
C SER A 10 1.22 2.50 -14.32
N ILE A 11 1.03 3.72 -13.84
CA ILE A 11 1.11 4.00 -12.41
C ILE A 11 -0.14 3.45 -11.73
N PRO A 12 -0.01 2.58 -10.71
CA PRO A 12 -1.17 2.09 -9.99
C PRO A 12 -1.70 3.17 -9.03
N ASP A 13 -3.00 3.12 -8.76
CA ASP A 13 -3.59 3.99 -7.73
C ASP A 13 -3.20 3.50 -6.30
N PHE A 14 -2.91 2.20 -6.17
CA PHE A 14 -2.46 1.54 -4.94
C PHE A 14 -1.20 0.72 -5.16
N LEU A 15 -0.24 0.85 -4.26
CA LEU A 15 0.97 0.02 -4.25
C LEU A 15 1.09 -0.67 -2.89
N ILE A 16 0.75 -1.96 -2.82
CA ILE A 16 0.80 -2.76 -1.60
C ILE A 16 2.11 -3.56 -1.59
N LEU A 17 2.99 -3.23 -0.64
CA LEU A 17 4.33 -3.84 -0.50
C LEU A 17 4.51 -4.35 0.93
N PRO A 18 4.15 -5.61 1.20
CA PRO A 18 4.40 -6.24 2.49
C PRO A 18 5.90 -6.35 2.77
N SER A 19 6.32 -6.00 3.98
CA SER A 19 7.72 -6.10 4.41
C SER A 19 7.84 -6.23 5.93
N ASP A 20 9.06 -6.51 6.41
CA ASP A 20 9.34 -6.60 7.84
C ASP A 20 9.55 -5.23 8.52
N MET A 21 9.61 -4.15 7.72
CA MET A 21 9.56 -2.77 8.22
C MET A 21 8.25 -2.48 8.97
N LYS A 22 8.23 -1.38 9.74
CA LYS A 22 6.99 -0.91 10.39
C LYS A 22 5.91 -0.65 9.34
N TYR A 23 4.68 -1.05 9.65
CA TYR A 23 3.51 -0.82 8.81
C TYR A 23 3.31 0.67 8.53
N PHE A 24 2.83 1.02 7.33
CA PHE A 24 2.52 2.39 6.96
C PHE A 24 1.47 2.48 5.84
N ILE A 25 0.83 3.64 5.77
CA ILE A 25 0.07 4.10 4.62
C ILE A 25 0.64 5.49 4.26
N LYS A 26 1.03 5.71 3.01
CA LYS A 26 1.57 6.99 2.53
C LYS A 26 0.93 7.38 1.21
N VAL A 27 0.45 8.62 1.12
CA VAL A 27 -0.06 9.22 -0.11
C VAL A 27 1.08 9.99 -0.78
N ASN A 28 1.47 9.59 -1.99
CA ASN A 28 2.48 10.27 -2.79
C ASN A 28 1.80 10.95 -3.98
N ILE A 29 2.04 12.25 -4.15
CA ILE A 29 1.54 13.03 -5.28
C ILE A 29 2.69 13.15 -6.29
N LYS A 30 2.48 12.71 -7.55
CA LYS A 30 3.47 12.89 -8.61
C LYS A 30 3.12 14.13 -9.45
N PRO A 31 3.79 15.28 -9.26
CA PRO A 31 3.44 16.53 -9.93
C PRO A 31 3.63 16.49 -11.45
N ARG A 32 4.55 15.66 -11.97
CA ARG A 32 4.89 15.57 -13.41
C ARG A 32 3.92 14.75 -14.26
N GLN A 33 2.94 14.06 -13.67
CA GLN A 33 1.95 13.22 -14.39
C GLN A 33 0.51 13.64 -14.04
N GLY A 34 0.19 14.92 -14.18
CA GLY A 34 -1.18 15.41 -14.02
C GLY A 34 -1.76 15.21 -12.62
N GLN A 35 -0.97 15.48 -11.57
CA GLN A 35 -1.38 15.36 -10.15
C GLN A 35 -1.92 13.97 -9.75
N ARG A 36 -1.46 12.89 -10.38
CA ARG A 36 -1.89 11.54 -10.00
C ARG A 36 -1.35 11.17 -8.62
N LYS A 37 -2.25 10.72 -7.73
CA LYS A 37 -1.91 10.23 -6.39
C LYS A 37 -1.70 8.72 -6.42
N ILE A 38 -0.66 8.26 -5.72
CA ILE A 38 -0.39 6.85 -5.47
C ILE A 38 -0.47 6.63 -3.97
N ILE A 39 -1.15 5.57 -3.56
CA ILE A 39 -1.27 5.21 -2.16
C ILE A 39 -0.43 3.98 -1.89
N CYS A 40 0.70 4.19 -1.23
CA CYS A 40 1.65 3.16 -0.88
C CYS A 40 1.31 2.58 0.50
N ILE A 41 1.19 1.27 0.59
CA ILE A 41 0.75 0.56 1.78
C ILE A 41 1.75 -0.54 2.10
N ASN A 42 2.35 -0.48 3.28
CA ASN A 42 3.00 -1.64 3.89
C ASN A 42 2.07 -2.13 5.01
N PRO A 43 1.33 -3.24 4.82
CA PRO A 43 0.46 -3.78 5.86
C PRO A 43 1.27 -4.42 7.01
N GLY A 44 2.58 -4.62 6.85
CA GLY A 44 3.38 -5.43 7.75
C GLY A 44 3.13 -6.93 7.55
N ARG A 45 3.40 -7.72 8.59
CA ARG A 45 3.09 -9.15 8.64
C ARG A 45 1.87 -9.36 9.50
N LEU A 46 1.03 -10.33 9.15
CA LEU A 46 -0.14 -10.70 9.97
C LEU A 46 0.26 -11.26 11.35
N ALA A 47 1.44 -11.88 11.45
CA ALA A 47 2.04 -12.33 12.69
C ALA A 47 3.56 -12.10 12.65
N LYS A 48 4.19 -11.87 13.81
CA LYS A 48 5.66 -11.77 13.94
C LYS A 48 6.10 -12.58 15.16
N GLY A 49 6.73 -13.74 14.91
CA GLY A 49 7.05 -14.69 15.96
C GLY A 49 5.78 -15.29 16.57
N GLU A 50 5.72 -15.35 17.89
CA GLU A 50 4.57 -15.86 18.65
C GLU A 50 3.46 -14.82 18.86
N GLY A 51 3.67 -13.56 18.44
CA GLY A 51 2.71 -12.46 18.62
C GLY A 51 1.90 -12.14 17.36
N GLY A 52 0.74 -11.51 17.57
CA GLY A 52 -0.04 -10.88 16.53
C GLY A 52 0.73 -9.78 15.79
N GLY A 53 0.39 -9.56 14.53
CA GLY A 53 0.95 -8.51 13.68
C GLY A 53 -0.10 -7.47 13.28
N THR A 54 -0.15 -7.14 11.99
CA THR A 54 -1.04 -6.13 11.44
C THR A 54 -1.60 -6.52 10.08
N PHE A 55 -2.75 -5.93 9.75
CA PHE A 55 -3.31 -5.92 8.41
C PHE A 55 -3.82 -4.52 8.05
N ALA A 56 -4.02 -4.27 6.76
CA ALA A 56 -4.58 -3.01 6.27
C ALA A 56 -6.04 -3.21 5.84
N GLU A 57 -6.93 -2.32 6.28
CA GLU A 57 -8.29 -2.21 5.74
C GLU A 57 -8.34 -1.07 4.73
N LEU A 58 -8.98 -1.32 3.58
CA LEU A 58 -9.08 -0.40 2.45
C LEU A 58 -10.56 -0.28 2.04
N LYS A 59 -11.10 0.95 2.06
CA LYS A 59 -12.43 1.28 1.56
C LYS A 59 -12.28 2.09 0.28
N TYR A 60 -12.46 1.45 -0.86
CA TYR A 60 -12.28 2.05 -2.18
C TYR A 60 -13.60 2.55 -2.77
N HIS A 61 -13.62 3.79 -3.25
CA HIS A 61 -14.78 4.42 -3.88
C HIS A 61 -14.43 4.99 -5.26
N GLY A 62 -13.84 4.15 -6.13
CA GLY A 62 -13.61 4.49 -7.55
C GLY A 62 -12.43 5.42 -7.84
N SER A 63 -11.83 6.08 -6.85
CA SER A 63 -10.57 6.80 -7.01
C SER A 63 -9.74 6.87 -5.71
N ALA A 64 -8.43 7.12 -5.85
CA ALA A 64 -7.52 7.33 -4.73
C ALA A 64 -7.87 8.55 -3.86
N ASP A 65 -8.63 9.51 -4.40
CA ASP A 65 -9.08 10.70 -3.64
C ASP A 65 -10.29 10.42 -2.76
N LYS A 66 -11.05 9.35 -3.06
CA LYS A 66 -12.30 9.01 -2.37
C LYS A 66 -12.18 7.79 -1.48
N MET A 67 -10.96 7.33 -1.21
CA MET A 67 -10.74 6.14 -0.40
C MET A 67 -10.37 6.46 1.04
N ASN A 68 -10.61 5.48 1.91
CA ASN A 68 -10.09 5.47 3.28
C ASN A 68 -9.24 4.21 3.48
N ALA A 69 -8.19 4.33 4.27
CA ALA A 69 -7.37 3.18 4.66
C ALA A 69 -6.87 3.32 6.09
N CYS A 70 -6.78 2.21 6.80
CA CYS A 70 -6.21 2.16 8.14
C CYS A 70 -5.42 0.87 8.36
N ILE A 71 -4.52 0.89 9.35
CA ILE A 71 -3.82 -0.30 9.81
C ILE A 71 -4.46 -0.78 11.11
N ILE A 72 -4.76 -2.07 11.17
CA ILE A 72 -5.37 -2.73 12.33
C ILE A 72 -4.35 -3.74 12.89
N ARG A 73 -4.20 -3.78 14.22
CA ARG A 73 -3.39 -4.79 14.92
C ARG A 73 -4.22 -6.05 15.11
N SER A 74 -3.69 -7.19 14.73
CA SER A 74 -4.25 -8.47 15.14
C SER A 74 -3.83 -8.72 16.58
N ILE A 75 -4.81 -9.05 17.42
CA ILE A 75 -4.61 -9.43 18.82
C ILE A 75 -3.96 -10.81 18.89
#